data_AF-A0A2E0ZCU3-F1
#
_entry.id   AF-A0A2E0ZCU3-F1
#
_cell.length_a   1.000
_cell.length_b   1.000
_cell.length_c   1.000
_cell.angle_alpha   90.00
_cell.angle_beta   90.00
_cell.angle_gamma   90.00
#
_symmetry.space_group_name_H-M   'P 1'
#
loop_
_entity.id
_entity.type
_entity.pdbx_description
1 polymer ?
#
loop_
_entity_poly.entity_id
_entity_poly.type
_entity_poly.pdbx_seq_one_letter_code
_entity_poly.pdbx_strand_id
1 'polypeptide(L)'
;MGFTHHPKANSVSYGHYHRLSQLPPRIGFLLWNVLAAVGFIAAIRHLNGRFLPFALSLPCFWLLYVGQFEGVVALGLALGMVAPPLWAGLGVVLLALKPQIGLFAILFILLRRWNLKLLIVPVIVFLLSLLYWGWWVPEWLDSIIGNRATGYAANISLWPYSLVLLPLLFFKRSSLRLWLIVQSLVVPYFAVYSLAILYTMWLPLWANLLTWGLYILGIFLPVKMPGFIIPLGLLAHLAYQNRAELRGYWASGLGRGELAVKSGK
;
A
#
# COMPACT_ATOMS: atom_id res chain seq x y z
N MET A 1 -29.21 -36.95 11.46
CA MET A 1 -28.25 -35.81 11.37
C MET A 1 -28.80 -34.85 10.32
N GLY A 2 -29.50 -33.82 10.78
CA GLY A 2 -30.25 -32.90 9.93
C GLY A 2 -29.36 -31.79 9.39
N PHE A 3 -29.32 -31.65 8.08
CA PHE A 3 -28.88 -30.42 7.42
C PHE A 3 -29.92 -29.35 7.72
N THR A 4 -29.60 -28.45 8.66
CA THR A 4 -30.38 -27.25 8.89
C THR A 4 -30.31 -26.40 7.63
N HIS A 5 -31.46 -26.23 6.99
CA HIS A 5 -31.67 -25.25 5.93
C HIS A 5 -31.19 -23.87 6.41
N HIS A 6 -30.06 -23.41 5.87
CA HIS A 6 -29.73 -22.00 5.97
C HIS A 6 -30.85 -21.20 5.29
N PRO A 7 -31.46 -20.22 5.99
CA PRO A 7 -32.54 -19.44 5.44
C PRO A 7 -32.06 -18.76 4.16
N LYS A 8 -32.92 -18.80 3.12
CA LYS A 8 -32.77 -18.10 1.85
C LYS A 8 -32.18 -16.73 2.13
N ALA A 9 -30.95 -16.49 1.65
CA ALA A 9 -30.36 -15.17 1.65
C ALA A 9 -31.37 -14.25 0.97
N ASN A 10 -32.04 -13.43 1.78
CA ASN A 10 -32.92 -12.39 1.29
C ASN A 10 -32.12 -11.65 0.23
N SER A 11 -32.64 -11.63 -1.00
CA SER A 11 -32.11 -10.82 -2.08
C SER A 11 -32.23 -9.37 -1.66
N VAL A 12 -31.28 -8.90 -0.85
CA VAL A 12 -31.14 -7.50 -0.48
C VAL A 12 -30.99 -6.80 -1.81
N SER A 13 -32.03 -6.08 -2.19
CA SER A 13 -32.08 -5.31 -3.42
C SER A 13 -30.86 -4.38 -3.42
N TYR A 14 -29.84 -4.70 -4.22
CA TYR A 14 -28.62 -3.92 -4.39
C TYR A 14 -28.88 -2.58 -5.11
N GLY A 15 -30.09 -2.02 -4.98
CA GLY A 15 -30.61 -0.92 -5.77
C GLY A 15 -29.92 0.42 -5.61
N HIS A 16 -28.97 0.56 -4.67
CA HIS A 16 -28.30 1.84 -4.39
C HIS A 16 -26.78 1.86 -4.62
N TYR A 17 -26.15 0.71 -4.88
CA TYR A 17 -24.71 0.67 -5.24
C TYR A 17 -24.42 1.01 -6.70
N HIS A 18 -25.43 1.49 -7.44
CA HIS A 18 -25.50 1.19 -8.87
C HIS A 18 -25.13 2.33 -9.82
N ARG A 19 -24.71 3.53 -9.38
CA ARG A 19 -24.55 4.63 -10.34
C ARG A 19 -23.38 4.46 -11.30
N LEU A 20 -22.25 3.92 -10.83
CA LEU A 20 -21.12 3.59 -11.73
C LEU A 20 -21.34 2.27 -12.48
N SER A 21 -21.99 1.29 -11.86
CA SER A 21 -22.36 0.03 -12.54
C SER A 21 -23.57 0.15 -13.46
N GLN A 22 -24.27 1.29 -13.46
CA GLN A 22 -25.28 1.67 -14.45
C GLN A 22 -24.65 2.19 -15.75
N LEU A 23 -23.38 2.64 -15.72
CA LEU A 23 -22.69 3.05 -16.93
C LEU A 23 -22.34 1.83 -17.79
N PRO A 24 -22.28 1.98 -19.12
CA PRO A 24 -21.70 0.95 -19.98
C PRO A 24 -20.32 0.53 -19.47
N PRO A 25 -20.00 -0.77 -19.36
CA PRO A 25 -18.78 -1.25 -18.68
C PRO A 25 -17.49 -0.61 -19.20
N ARG A 26 -17.40 -0.36 -20.51
CA ARG A 26 -16.24 0.31 -21.13
C ARG A 26 -16.06 1.75 -20.65
N ILE A 27 -17.16 2.48 -20.47
CA ILE A 27 -17.15 3.85 -19.98
C ILE A 27 -16.79 3.86 -18.50
N GLY A 28 -17.39 2.98 -17.69
CA GLY A 28 -17.04 2.84 -16.27
C GLY A 28 -15.55 2.52 -16.07
N PHE A 29 -15.02 1.56 -16.84
CA PHE A 29 -13.61 1.20 -16.83
C PHE A 29 -12.69 2.36 -17.24
N LEU A 30 -13.05 3.09 -18.31
CA LEU A 30 -12.30 4.27 -18.74
C LEU A 30 -12.26 5.34 -17.65
N LEU A 31 -13.42 5.72 -17.09
CA LEU A 31 -13.50 6.72 -16.03
C LEU A 31 -12.72 6.29 -14.77
N TRP A 32 -12.76 5.00 -14.46
CA TRP A 32 -12.01 4.44 -13.35
C TRP A 32 -10.49 4.54 -13.55
N ASN A 33 -10.01 4.20 -14.75
CA ASN A 33 -8.60 4.36 -15.10
C ASN A 33 -8.16 5.82 -15.15
N VAL A 34 -9.03 6.73 -15.59
CA VAL A 34 -8.78 8.17 -15.50
C VAL A 34 -8.62 8.59 -14.04
N LEU A 35 -9.51 8.15 -13.15
CA LEU A 35 -9.40 8.43 -11.72
C LEU A 35 -8.10 7.87 -11.12
N ALA A 36 -7.74 6.63 -11.45
CA ALA A 36 -6.49 6.02 -11.00
C ALA A 36 -5.26 6.78 -11.52
N ALA A 37 -5.25 7.17 -12.80
CA ALA A 37 -4.18 7.95 -13.41
C ALA A 37 -4.03 9.33 -12.74
N VAL A 38 -5.14 10.04 -12.49
CA VAL A 38 -5.13 11.31 -11.75
C VAL A 38 -4.55 11.12 -10.35
N GLY A 39 -4.96 10.05 -9.65
CA GLY A 39 -4.43 9.71 -8.34
C GLY A 39 -2.92 9.48 -8.34
N PHE A 40 -2.40 8.75 -9.33
CA PHE A 40 -0.96 8.56 -9.51
C PHE A 40 -0.23 9.86 -9.85
N ILE A 41 -0.77 10.67 -10.76
CA ILE A 41 -0.16 11.94 -11.17
C ILE A 41 -0.03 12.87 -9.96
N ALA A 42 -1.10 13.01 -9.18
CA ALA A 42 -1.09 13.80 -7.95
C ALA A 42 -0.08 13.24 -6.94
N ALA A 43 -0.04 11.92 -6.74
CA ALA A 43 0.89 11.29 -5.81
C ALA A 43 2.35 11.51 -6.19
N ILE A 44 2.71 11.31 -7.46
CA ILE A 44 4.07 11.55 -7.98
C ILE A 44 4.48 12.99 -7.76
N ARG A 45 3.59 13.95 -8.04
CA ARG A 45 3.86 15.38 -7.85
C ARG A 45 4.14 15.71 -6.38
N HIS A 46 3.31 15.22 -5.46
CA HIS A 46 3.43 15.53 -4.03
C HIS A 46 4.52 14.75 -3.31
N LEU A 47 4.89 13.57 -3.82
CA LEU A 47 5.92 12.72 -3.22
C LEU A 47 7.26 12.82 -3.96
N ASN A 48 7.40 13.80 -4.87
CA ASN A 48 8.61 14.08 -5.65
C ASN A 48 9.14 12.87 -6.44
N GLY A 49 8.23 12.09 -7.03
CA GLY A 49 8.56 10.98 -7.92
C GLY A 49 8.95 11.41 -9.33
N ARG A 50 9.22 10.42 -10.18
CA ARG A 50 9.55 10.63 -11.61
C ARG A 50 8.45 10.05 -12.49
N PHE A 51 7.74 10.91 -13.21
CA PHE A 51 6.61 10.53 -14.06
C PHE A 51 6.97 9.49 -15.12
N LEU A 52 7.98 9.77 -15.95
CA LEU A 52 8.30 8.92 -17.10
C LEU A 52 8.72 7.49 -16.70
N PRO A 53 9.66 7.28 -15.75
CA PRO A 53 9.98 5.94 -15.26
C PRO A 53 8.77 5.21 -14.68
N PHE A 54 7.90 5.92 -13.93
CA PHE A 54 6.70 5.32 -13.35
C PHE A 54 5.69 4.90 -14.42
N ALA A 55 5.40 5.78 -15.38
CA ALA A 55 4.46 5.52 -16.46
C ALA A 55 4.90 4.32 -17.33
N LEU A 56 6.22 4.12 -17.47
CA LEU A 56 6.81 3.00 -18.19
C LEU A 56 7.05 1.75 -17.32
N SER A 57 6.54 1.74 -16.08
CA SER A 57 6.75 0.62 -15.17
C SER A 57 5.70 -0.47 -15.34
N LEU A 58 6.12 -1.75 -15.24
CA LEU A 58 5.19 -2.88 -15.31
C LEU A 58 4.04 -2.76 -14.31
N PRO A 59 4.27 -2.37 -13.02
CA PRO A 59 3.17 -2.16 -12.09
C PRO A 59 2.13 -1.15 -12.58
N CYS A 60 2.55 -0.01 -13.15
CA CYS A 60 1.63 1.00 -13.68
C CYS A 60 0.81 0.45 -14.86
N PHE A 61 1.47 -0.17 -15.84
CA PHE A 61 0.80 -0.79 -16.99
C PHE A 61 -0.21 -1.83 -16.56
N TRP A 62 0.18 -2.72 -15.64
CA TRP A 62 -0.68 -3.78 -15.15
C TRP A 62 -1.94 -3.21 -14.49
N LEU A 63 -1.79 -2.22 -13.61
CA LEU A 63 -2.91 -1.61 -12.89
C LEU A 63 -3.94 -0.97 -13.82
N LEU A 64 -3.48 -0.21 -14.81
CA LEU A 64 -4.36 0.43 -15.80
C LEU A 64 -5.01 -0.63 -16.70
N TYR A 65 -4.29 -1.71 -17.02
CA TYR A 65 -4.83 -2.80 -17.82
C TYR A 65 -5.95 -3.57 -17.08
N VAL A 66 -5.81 -3.81 -15.78
CA VAL A 66 -6.82 -4.54 -14.99
C VAL A 66 -7.82 -3.65 -14.25
N GLY A 67 -7.68 -2.32 -14.30
CA GLY A 67 -8.58 -1.38 -13.64
C GLY A 67 -8.53 -1.45 -12.12
N GLN A 68 -7.34 -1.51 -11.55
CA GLN A 68 -7.13 -1.57 -10.10
C GLN A 68 -7.04 -0.17 -9.46
N PHE A 69 -7.30 -0.07 -8.15
CA PHE A 69 -7.52 1.22 -7.47
C PHE A 69 -6.30 1.78 -6.74
N GLU A 70 -5.12 1.26 -7.01
CA GLU A 70 -3.86 1.69 -6.41
C GLU A 70 -3.57 3.17 -6.66
N GLY A 71 -4.09 3.75 -7.74
CA GLY A 71 -4.01 5.20 -7.97
C GLY A 71 -4.73 6.01 -6.90
N VAL A 72 -5.90 5.54 -6.44
CA VAL A 72 -6.65 6.14 -5.32
C VAL A 72 -5.90 5.95 -4.01
N VAL A 73 -5.31 4.78 -3.79
CA VAL A 73 -4.49 4.49 -2.59
C VAL A 73 -3.21 5.35 -2.59
N ALA A 74 -2.56 5.56 -3.73
CA ALA A 74 -1.40 6.43 -3.89
C ALA A 74 -1.76 7.91 -3.64
N LEU A 75 -2.92 8.36 -4.11
CA LEU A 75 -3.45 9.67 -3.73
C LEU A 75 -3.68 9.76 -2.22
N GLY A 76 -4.21 8.70 -1.61
CA GLY A 76 -4.35 8.59 -0.16
C GLY A 76 -3.02 8.76 0.59
N LEU A 77 -1.96 8.10 0.10
CA LEU A 77 -0.61 8.26 0.63
C LEU A 77 -0.14 9.72 0.55
N ALA A 78 -0.30 10.36 -0.60
CA ALA A 78 0.10 11.75 -0.78
C ALA A 78 -0.67 12.70 0.16
N LEU A 79 -2.00 12.60 0.20
CA LEU A 79 -2.84 13.40 1.10
C LEU A 79 -2.45 13.21 2.57
N GLY A 80 -2.28 11.96 3.00
CA GLY A 80 -1.87 11.62 4.36
C GLY A 80 -0.55 12.29 4.77
N MET A 81 0.40 12.34 3.84
CA MET A 81 1.74 12.88 4.06
C MET A 81 1.82 14.41 4.03
N VAL A 82 1.18 15.06 3.06
CA VAL A 82 1.41 16.50 2.79
C VAL A 82 0.24 17.42 3.13
N ALA A 83 -1.00 16.93 3.16
CA ALA A 83 -2.17 17.79 3.26
C ALA A 83 -2.44 18.28 4.70
N PRO A 84 -3.30 19.29 4.93
CA PRO A 84 -3.74 19.68 6.27
C PRO A 84 -4.41 18.50 7.02
N PRO A 85 -4.50 18.55 8.37
CA PRO A 85 -4.89 17.38 9.17
C PRO A 85 -6.20 16.69 8.76
N LEU A 86 -7.24 17.45 8.40
CA LEU A 86 -8.52 16.87 7.96
C LEU A 86 -8.41 16.13 6.63
N TRP A 87 -7.73 16.73 5.64
CA TRP A 87 -7.47 16.11 4.34
C TRP A 87 -6.52 14.92 4.43
N ALA A 88 -5.58 14.95 5.36
CA ALA A 88 -4.74 13.80 5.66
C ALA A 88 -5.53 12.65 6.28
N GLY A 89 -6.56 12.97 7.08
CA GLY A 89 -7.54 11.99 7.55
C GLY A 89 -8.29 11.32 6.40
N LEU A 90 -8.69 12.08 5.37
CA LEU A 90 -9.22 11.50 4.13
C LEU A 90 -8.18 10.59 3.46
N GLY A 91 -6.91 10.99 3.43
CA GLY A 91 -5.81 10.14 2.94
C GLY A 91 -5.72 8.79 3.67
N VAL A 92 -5.90 8.78 5.00
CA VAL A 92 -5.96 7.54 5.80
C VAL A 92 -7.15 6.67 5.41
N VAL A 93 -8.33 7.25 5.16
CA VAL A 93 -9.49 6.52 4.65
C VAL A 93 -9.19 5.86 3.30
N LEU A 94 -8.59 6.60 2.37
CA LEU A 94 -8.23 6.06 1.05
C LEU A 94 -7.18 4.94 1.15
N LEU A 95 -6.22 5.04 2.07
CA LEU A 95 -5.25 3.96 2.34
C LEU A 95 -5.93 2.72 2.93
N ALA A 96 -6.95 2.90 3.78
CA ALA A 96 -7.69 1.81 4.41
C ALA A 96 -8.51 0.97 3.42
N LEU A 97 -8.78 1.48 2.21
CA LEU A 97 -9.40 0.70 1.12
C LEU A 97 -8.58 -0.53 0.71
N LYS A 98 -7.26 -0.53 0.97
CA LYS A 98 -6.38 -1.68 0.69
C LYS A 98 -5.43 -1.92 1.87
N PRO A 99 -5.88 -2.56 2.96
CA PRO A 99 -5.08 -2.69 4.18
C PRO A 99 -3.72 -3.35 3.96
N GLN A 100 -3.61 -4.28 2.98
CA GLN A 100 -2.37 -4.95 2.61
C GLN A 100 -1.29 -3.99 2.11
N ILE A 101 -1.66 -2.79 1.64
CA ILE A 101 -0.74 -1.72 1.21
C ILE A 101 -0.83 -0.48 2.11
N GLY A 102 -1.99 -0.23 2.72
CA GLY A 102 -2.24 0.95 3.53
C GLY A 102 -1.76 0.85 4.98
N LEU A 103 -1.72 -0.35 5.58
CA LEU A 103 -1.52 -0.47 7.03
C LEU A 103 -0.25 0.21 7.56
N PHE A 104 0.94 -0.09 7.01
CA PHE A 104 2.17 0.52 7.52
C PHE A 104 2.29 1.98 7.09
N ALA A 105 1.74 2.36 5.93
CA ALA A 105 1.64 3.76 5.55
C ALA A 105 0.81 4.59 6.55
N ILE A 106 -0.36 4.07 6.98
CA ILE A 106 -1.23 4.70 7.97
C ILE A 106 -0.49 4.85 9.30
N LEU A 107 0.13 3.77 9.80
CA LEU A 107 0.93 3.81 11.04
C LEU A 107 2.06 4.84 10.94
N PHE A 108 2.78 4.87 9.82
CA PHE A 108 3.84 5.85 9.58
C PHE A 108 3.29 7.28 9.65
N ILE A 109 2.17 7.57 8.98
CA ILE A 109 1.54 8.89 8.98
C ILE A 109 1.12 9.31 10.39
N LEU A 110 0.47 8.40 11.14
CA LEU A 110 0.03 8.67 12.52
C LEU A 110 1.21 8.98 13.44
N LEU A 111 2.26 8.18 13.38
CA LEU A 111 3.48 8.36 14.16
C LEU A 111 4.24 9.63 13.77
N ARG A 112 4.30 9.95 12.47
CA ARG A 112 5.05 11.09 11.95
C ARG A 112 4.36 12.42 12.25
N ARG A 113 3.03 12.48 12.19
CA ARG A 113 2.28 13.74 12.31
C ARG A 113 1.76 14.02 13.71
N TRP A 114 1.54 12.99 14.54
CA TRP A 114 1.09 13.09 15.92
C TRP A 114 -0.03 14.12 16.16
N ASN A 115 -1.08 14.08 15.33
CA ASN A 115 -2.17 15.06 15.34
C ASN A 115 -3.54 14.37 15.35
N LEU A 116 -4.27 14.50 16.45
CA LEU A 116 -5.58 13.85 16.64
C LEU A 116 -6.64 14.31 15.62
N LYS A 117 -6.52 15.52 15.05
CA LYS A 117 -7.46 15.99 14.01
C LYS A 117 -7.44 15.10 12.76
N LEU A 118 -6.35 14.38 12.53
CA LEU A 118 -6.23 13.40 11.45
C LEU A 118 -7.19 12.22 11.61
N LEU A 119 -7.60 11.90 12.84
CA LEU A 119 -8.53 10.79 13.12
C LEU A 119 -10.01 11.18 12.92
N ILE A 120 -10.34 12.46 12.81
CA ILE A 120 -11.73 12.91 12.68
C ILE A 120 -12.41 12.27 11.47
N VAL A 121 -11.81 12.37 10.28
CA VAL A 121 -12.40 11.83 9.05
C VAL A 121 -12.47 10.28 9.08
N PRO A 122 -11.41 9.53 9.44
CA PRO A 122 -11.49 8.08 9.61
C PRO A 122 -12.57 7.62 10.60
N VAL A 123 -12.70 8.29 11.75
CA VAL A 123 -13.71 7.94 12.76
C VAL A 123 -15.12 8.20 12.23
N ILE A 124 -15.36 9.35 11.59
CA ILE A 124 -16.67 9.64 10.98
C ILE A 124 -17.01 8.59 9.92
N VAL A 125 -16.07 8.26 9.03
CA VAL A 125 -16.30 7.24 7.99
C VAL A 125 -16.58 5.87 8.60
N PHE A 126 -15.84 5.48 9.66
CA PHE A 126 -16.09 4.23 10.38
C PHE A 126 -17.48 4.22 11.03
N LEU A 127 -17.87 5.28 11.74
CA LEU A 127 -19.20 5.37 12.36
C LEU A 127 -20.32 5.32 11.32
N LEU A 128 -20.16 6.05 10.20
CA LEU A 128 -21.11 5.98 9.09
C LEU A 128 -21.19 4.57 8.48
N SER A 129 -20.06 3.86 8.40
CA SER A 129 -20.02 2.47 7.94
C SER A 129 -20.81 1.55 8.87
N LEU A 130 -20.73 1.76 10.19
CA LEU A 130 -21.49 0.98 11.17
C LEU A 130 -22.98 1.30 11.12
N LEU A 131 -23.34 2.57 10.92
CA LEU A 131 -24.75 2.97 10.77
C LEU A 131 -25.37 2.38 9.50
N TYR A 132 -24.60 2.32 8.41
CA TYR A 132 -25.10 1.83 7.13
C TYR A 132 -25.13 0.29 7.05
N TRP A 133 -24.06 -0.39 7.47
CA TRP A 133 -23.89 -1.85 7.34
C TRP A 133 -24.11 -2.63 8.63
N GLY A 134 -24.32 -1.95 9.76
CA GLY A 134 -24.34 -2.60 11.07
C GLY A 134 -22.92 -2.94 11.56
N TRP A 135 -22.84 -3.82 12.55
CA TRP A 135 -21.57 -4.25 13.16
C TRP A 135 -20.86 -5.31 12.30
N TRP A 136 -20.31 -4.89 11.16
CA TRP A 136 -19.67 -5.77 10.16
C TRP A 136 -18.28 -6.30 10.52
N VAL A 137 -17.72 -5.85 11.65
CA VAL A 137 -16.33 -6.15 12.06
C VAL A 137 -16.08 -7.65 12.30
N PRO A 138 -16.97 -8.42 13.00
CA PRO A 138 -16.76 -9.84 13.22
C PRO A 138 -16.70 -10.64 11.92
N GLU A 139 -17.63 -10.42 10.98
CA GLU A 139 -17.66 -11.13 9.70
C GLU A 139 -16.42 -10.80 8.85
N TRP A 140 -15.96 -9.55 8.91
CA TRP A 140 -14.72 -9.15 8.27
C TRP A 140 -13.50 -9.87 8.86
N LEU A 141 -13.40 -9.98 10.20
CA LEU A 141 -12.33 -10.72 10.86
C LEU A 141 -12.34 -12.21 10.48
N ASP A 142 -13.52 -12.84 10.50
CA ASP A 142 -13.70 -14.23 10.09
C ASP A 142 -13.24 -14.44 8.64
N SER A 143 -13.56 -13.50 7.75
CA SER A 143 -13.13 -13.56 6.34
C SER A 143 -11.61 -13.45 6.19
N ILE A 144 -10.93 -12.66 7.03
CA ILE A 144 -9.47 -12.52 7.01
C ILE A 144 -8.82 -13.81 7.50
N ILE A 145 -9.32 -14.38 8.59
CA ILE A 145 -8.78 -15.59 9.20
C ILE A 145 -8.97 -16.79 8.25
N GLY A 146 -10.09 -16.84 7.52
CA GLY A 146 -10.38 -17.91 6.57
C GLY A 146 -9.65 -17.82 5.22
N ASN A 147 -9.12 -16.65 4.83
CA ASN A 147 -8.59 -16.43 3.48
C ASN A 147 -7.14 -16.90 3.31
N ARG A 148 -6.93 -17.96 2.50
CA ARG A 148 -5.61 -18.51 2.16
C ARG A 148 -5.04 -17.89 0.88
N ALA A 149 -4.85 -16.58 0.85
CA ALA A 149 -4.38 -15.84 -0.34
C ALA A 149 -2.88 -15.99 -0.65
N THR A 150 -2.13 -16.85 0.05
CA THR A 150 -0.67 -16.96 -0.10
C THR A 150 -0.22 -17.59 -1.43
N GLY A 151 -1.07 -18.39 -2.07
CA GLY A 151 -0.73 -19.18 -3.27
C GLY A 151 -0.80 -18.45 -4.62
N TYR A 152 -1.22 -17.17 -4.65
CA TYR A 152 -1.41 -16.41 -5.88
C TYR A 152 -0.10 -16.18 -6.63
N ALA A 153 -0.09 -16.42 -7.95
CA ALA A 153 1.11 -16.30 -8.79
C ALA A 153 1.72 -14.89 -8.83
N ALA A 154 0.91 -13.85 -8.62
CA ALA A 154 1.37 -12.47 -8.59
C ALA A 154 1.87 -12.01 -7.20
N ASN A 155 1.84 -12.88 -6.19
CA ASN A 155 2.27 -12.56 -4.83
C ASN A 155 3.81 -12.40 -4.77
N ILE A 156 4.26 -11.27 -4.25
CA ILE A 156 5.69 -10.95 -4.08
C ILE A 156 6.13 -10.93 -2.61
N SER A 157 5.24 -11.35 -1.71
CA SER A 157 5.51 -11.43 -0.28
C SER A 157 6.47 -12.58 0.07
N LEU A 158 7.19 -12.42 1.19
CA LEU A 158 7.98 -13.46 1.86
C LEU A 158 7.32 -13.96 3.15
N TRP A 159 6.01 -13.73 3.29
CA TRP A 159 5.25 -14.20 4.44
C TRP A 159 5.37 -15.72 4.64
N PRO A 160 5.55 -16.21 5.89
CA PRO A 160 5.74 -15.45 7.13
C PRO A 160 7.22 -15.16 7.48
N TYR A 161 8.17 -15.64 6.67
CA TYR A 161 9.62 -15.57 6.97
C TYR A 161 10.16 -14.15 7.11
N SER A 162 9.57 -13.19 6.40
CA SER A 162 9.90 -11.77 6.45
C SER A 162 9.50 -11.06 7.75
N LEU A 163 8.77 -11.69 8.68
CA LEU A 163 8.42 -11.08 9.97
C LEU A 163 9.67 -10.63 10.77
N VAL A 164 10.81 -11.27 10.54
CA VAL A 164 12.12 -10.87 11.08
C VAL A 164 12.55 -9.45 10.67
N LEU A 165 11.92 -8.86 9.65
CA LEU A 165 12.19 -7.50 9.18
C LEU A 165 11.42 -6.43 9.98
N LEU A 166 10.40 -6.78 10.76
CA LEU A 166 9.61 -5.80 11.54
C LEU A 166 10.47 -4.95 12.51
N PRO A 167 11.47 -5.50 13.22
CA PRO A 167 12.38 -4.72 14.04
C PRO A 167 13.02 -3.53 13.30
N LEU A 168 13.27 -3.63 11.98
CA LEU A 168 13.87 -2.56 11.18
C LEU A 168 13.04 -1.26 11.19
N LEU A 169 11.71 -1.38 11.31
CA LEU A 169 10.80 -0.23 11.35
C LEU A 169 11.03 0.63 12.60
N PHE A 170 11.46 0.03 13.71
CA PHE A 170 11.75 0.75 14.95
C PHE A 170 13.05 1.54 14.89
N PHE A 171 14.05 1.06 14.12
CA PHE A 171 15.35 1.72 13.97
C PHE A 171 15.33 2.86 12.94
N LYS A 172 14.50 2.75 11.89
CA LYS A 172 14.43 3.72 10.79
C LYS A 172 13.01 4.25 10.61
N ARG A 173 12.43 4.74 11.71
CA ARG A 173 11.05 5.28 11.77
C ARG A 173 10.77 6.46 10.82
N SER A 174 11.80 7.14 10.32
CA SER A 174 11.65 8.31 9.45
C SER A 174 11.51 7.98 7.96
N SER A 175 11.79 6.75 7.53
CA SER A 175 11.82 6.39 6.11
C SER A 175 10.53 5.70 5.64
N LEU A 176 9.61 6.47 5.06
CA LEU A 176 8.37 5.91 4.47
C LEU A 176 8.66 4.80 3.45
N ARG A 177 9.75 4.94 2.67
CA ARG A 177 10.18 3.92 1.69
C ARG A 177 10.45 2.58 2.37
N LEU A 178 11.14 2.59 3.51
CA LEU A 178 11.40 1.37 4.27
C LEU A 178 10.10 0.73 4.75
N TRP A 179 9.16 1.53 5.27
CA TRP A 179 7.87 1.03 5.77
C TRP A 179 7.08 0.33 4.67
N LEU A 180 6.99 0.91 3.47
CA LEU A 180 6.30 0.30 2.34
C LEU A 180 7.01 -0.96 1.81
N ILE A 181 8.35 -0.96 1.77
CA ILE A 181 9.13 -2.14 1.33
C ILE A 181 8.94 -3.29 2.32
N VAL A 182 9.07 -3.03 3.63
CA VAL A 182 8.84 -4.05 4.66
C VAL A 182 7.40 -4.54 4.57
N GLN A 183 6.42 -3.65 4.44
CA GLN A 183 5.02 -4.04 4.25
C GLN A 183 4.84 -5.02 3.08
N SER A 184 5.44 -4.73 1.93
CA SER A 184 5.34 -5.60 0.74
C SER A 184 5.90 -7.00 0.96
N LEU A 185 6.83 -7.15 1.92
CA LEU A 185 7.42 -8.43 2.29
C LEU A 185 6.64 -9.15 3.39
N VAL A 186 6.07 -8.44 4.37
CA VAL A 186 5.50 -9.01 5.61
C VAL A 186 4.00 -9.21 5.60
N VAL A 187 3.28 -8.78 4.57
CA VAL A 187 1.83 -9.07 4.47
C VAL A 187 1.60 -10.39 3.73
N PRO A 188 0.63 -11.25 4.11
CA PRO A 188 0.41 -12.56 3.50
C PRO A 188 0.22 -12.56 1.98
N TYR A 189 -0.34 -11.47 1.46
CA TYR A 189 -0.55 -11.25 0.04
C TYR A 189 -0.21 -9.82 -0.33
N PHE A 190 0.79 -9.65 -1.19
CA PHE A 190 1.13 -8.39 -1.82
C PHE A 190 1.39 -8.63 -3.29
N ALA A 191 0.57 -8.06 -4.18
CA ALA A 191 0.74 -8.27 -5.61
C ALA A 191 1.87 -7.42 -6.18
N VAL A 192 2.54 -7.89 -7.25
CA VAL A 192 3.61 -7.12 -7.92
C VAL A 192 3.14 -5.73 -8.38
N TYR A 193 1.91 -5.61 -8.85
CA TYR A 193 1.34 -4.35 -9.30
C TYR A 193 1.14 -3.33 -8.16
N SER A 194 1.03 -3.81 -6.91
CA SER A 194 0.91 -2.96 -5.71
C SER A 194 2.20 -2.17 -5.43
N LEU A 195 3.33 -2.55 -6.03
CA LEU A 195 4.58 -1.77 -5.98
C LEU A 195 4.44 -0.38 -6.63
N ALA A 196 3.42 -0.16 -7.46
CA ALA A 196 3.17 1.14 -8.06
C ALA A 196 3.09 2.27 -7.02
N ILE A 197 2.50 2.01 -5.84
CA ILE A 197 2.40 3.01 -4.77
C ILE A 197 3.79 3.42 -4.27
N LEU A 198 4.71 2.47 -4.07
CA LEU A 198 6.10 2.77 -3.75
C LEU A 198 6.80 3.53 -4.89
N TYR A 199 6.56 3.12 -6.14
CA TYR A 199 7.18 3.68 -7.34
C TYR A 199 6.73 5.12 -7.64
N THR A 200 5.60 5.57 -7.08
CA THR A 200 5.24 6.99 -7.12
C THR A 200 6.24 7.90 -6.41
N MET A 201 7.05 7.36 -5.50
CA MET A 201 8.07 8.11 -4.76
C MET A 201 9.48 7.75 -5.21
N TRP A 202 9.69 6.48 -5.55
CA TRP A 202 11.02 5.94 -5.78
C TRP A 202 11.01 4.69 -6.64
N LEU A 203 11.56 4.82 -7.84
CA LEU A 203 11.72 3.73 -8.80
C LEU A 203 13.16 3.71 -9.34
N PRO A 204 14.03 2.84 -8.80
CA PRO A 204 15.32 2.56 -9.42
C PRO A 204 15.15 1.91 -10.80
N LEU A 205 15.95 2.33 -11.78
CA LEU A 205 15.89 1.80 -13.15
C LEU A 205 16.03 0.27 -13.17
N TRP A 206 16.99 -0.26 -12.40
CA TRP A 206 17.23 -1.70 -12.31
C TRP A 206 16.00 -2.47 -11.83
N ALA A 207 15.22 -1.91 -10.89
CA ALA A 207 14.05 -2.58 -10.34
C ALA A 207 12.95 -2.68 -11.39
N ASN A 208 12.79 -1.63 -12.22
CA ASN A 208 11.85 -1.66 -13.33
C ASN A 208 12.27 -2.69 -14.39
N LEU A 209 13.54 -2.67 -14.82
CA LEU A 209 14.08 -3.60 -15.80
C LEU A 209 13.96 -5.05 -15.32
N LEU A 210 14.27 -5.31 -14.06
CA LEU A 210 14.16 -6.64 -13.46
C LEU A 210 12.70 -7.08 -13.39
N THR A 211 11.77 -6.20 -13.02
CA THR A 211 10.33 -6.52 -12.98
C THR A 211 9.80 -6.89 -14.37
N TRP A 212 10.16 -6.13 -15.40
CA TRP A 212 9.85 -6.47 -16.80
C TRP A 212 10.50 -7.77 -17.25
N GLY A 213 11.80 -7.95 -16.97
CA GLY A 213 12.54 -9.16 -17.33
C GLY A 213 11.95 -10.42 -16.70
N LEU A 214 11.63 -10.37 -15.40
CA LEU A 214 10.95 -11.47 -14.71
C LEU A 214 9.60 -11.77 -15.34
N TYR A 215 8.80 -10.74 -15.65
CA TYR A 215 7.51 -10.90 -16.31
C TYR A 215 7.62 -11.62 -17.66
N ILE A 216 8.51 -11.15 -18.53
CA ILE A 216 8.75 -11.73 -19.85
C ILE A 216 9.25 -13.17 -19.70
N LEU A 217 10.21 -13.43 -18.81
CA LEU A 217 10.75 -14.77 -18.57
C LEU A 217 9.68 -15.77 -18.13
N GLY A 218 8.77 -15.40 -17.23
CA GLY A 218 7.70 -16.31 -16.81
C GLY A 218 6.55 -16.47 -17.81
N ILE A 219 6.55 -15.76 -18.94
CA ILE A 219 5.74 -16.15 -20.11
C ILE A 219 6.32 -17.43 -20.75
N PHE A 220 7.65 -17.53 -20.79
CA PHE A 220 8.35 -18.65 -21.45
C PHE A 220 8.67 -19.81 -20.49
N LEU A 221 8.79 -19.54 -19.19
CA LEU A 221 9.15 -20.53 -18.18
C LEU A 221 7.93 -20.85 -17.30
N PRO A 222 7.54 -22.13 -17.13
CA PRO A 222 6.43 -22.54 -16.28
C PRO A 222 6.79 -22.50 -14.78
N VAL A 223 7.56 -21.51 -14.36
CA VAL A 223 8.05 -21.35 -12.99
C VAL A 223 7.38 -20.12 -12.39
N LYS A 224 6.85 -20.26 -11.16
CA LYS A 224 6.34 -19.11 -10.41
C LYS A 224 7.48 -18.11 -10.23
N MET A 225 7.30 -16.89 -10.74
CA MET A 225 8.32 -15.85 -10.63
C MET A 225 8.64 -15.59 -9.16
N PRO A 226 9.92 -15.55 -8.76
CA PRO A 226 10.31 -15.19 -7.40
C PRO A 226 10.16 -13.67 -7.21
N GLY A 227 8.93 -13.17 -7.22
CA GLY A 227 8.63 -11.74 -7.26
C GLY A 227 9.13 -10.98 -6.02
N PHE A 228 9.37 -11.67 -4.90
CA PHE A 228 9.99 -11.12 -3.70
C PHE A 228 11.42 -10.60 -3.90
N ILE A 229 12.11 -11.01 -4.96
CA ILE A 229 13.45 -10.50 -5.28
C ILE A 229 13.41 -8.99 -5.49
N ILE A 230 12.33 -8.44 -6.04
CA ILE A 230 12.19 -6.99 -6.26
C ILE A 230 12.20 -6.22 -4.93
N PRO A 231 11.27 -6.43 -3.97
CA PRO A 231 11.30 -5.72 -2.70
C PRO A 231 12.53 -6.03 -1.85
N LEU A 232 13.10 -7.24 -1.90
CA LEU A 232 14.39 -7.53 -1.25
C LEU A 232 15.52 -6.69 -1.84
N GLY A 233 15.63 -6.62 -3.16
CA GLY A 233 16.64 -5.80 -3.83
C GLY A 233 16.48 -4.32 -3.51
N LEU A 234 15.24 -3.82 -3.43
CA LEU A 234 14.95 -2.45 -3.01
C LEU A 234 15.36 -2.20 -1.56
N LEU A 235 15.11 -3.16 -0.65
CA LEU A 235 15.54 -3.10 0.74
C LEU A 235 17.07 -3.07 0.84
N ALA A 236 17.76 -3.96 0.14
CA ALA A 236 19.23 -4.01 0.10
C ALA A 236 19.82 -2.72 -0.48
N HIS A 237 19.23 -2.19 -1.54
CA HIS A 237 19.63 -0.92 -2.14
C HIS A 237 19.44 0.25 -1.18
N LEU A 238 18.31 0.30 -0.45
CA LEU A 238 18.05 1.31 0.57
C LEU A 238 19.04 1.19 1.74
N ALA A 239 19.37 -0.03 2.17
CA ALA A 239 20.39 -0.25 3.20
C ALA A 239 21.79 0.21 2.73
N TYR A 240 22.14 -0.07 1.48
CA TYR A 240 23.40 0.36 0.88
C TYR A 240 23.52 1.89 0.81
N GLN A 241 22.47 2.59 0.36
CA GLN A 241 22.44 4.05 0.31
C GLN A 241 22.62 4.68 1.70
N ASN A 242 22.07 4.06 2.74
CA ASN A 242 22.12 4.56 4.12
C ASN A 242 23.33 4.05 4.92
N ARG A 243 24.32 3.39 4.29
CA ARG A 243 25.47 2.80 4.98
C ARG A 243 26.29 3.82 5.78
N ALA A 244 26.39 5.06 5.31
CA ALA A 244 27.15 6.12 5.97
C ALA A 244 26.48 6.54 7.29
N GLU A 245 25.16 6.74 7.27
CA GLU A 245 24.39 6.99 8.49
C GLU A 245 24.52 5.84 9.47
N LEU A 246 24.42 4.58 8.99
CA LEU A 246 24.55 3.39 9.82
C LEU A 246 25.93 3.31 10.48
N ARG A 247 27.01 3.54 9.73
CA ARG A 247 28.37 3.59 10.30
C ARG A 247 28.49 4.66 11.39
N GLY A 248 27.87 5.82 11.21
CA GLY A 248 27.81 6.88 12.23
C GLY A 248 27.13 6.41 13.52
N TYR A 249 25.97 5.76 13.42
CA TYR A 249 25.26 5.22 14.59
C TYR A 249 26.10 4.18 15.36
N TRP A 250 26.74 3.24 14.65
CA TRP A 250 27.55 2.20 15.28
C TRP A 250 28.85 2.77 15.87
N ALA A 251 29.52 3.69 15.18
CA ALA A 251 30.71 4.36 15.69
C ALA A 251 30.40 5.22 16.92
N SER A 252 29.20 5.78 17.01
CA SER A 252 28.74 6.53 18.19
C SER A 252 28.40 5.66 19.40
N GLY A 253 28.49 4.33 19.29
CA GLY A 253 28.35 3.40 20.40
C GLY A 253 27.08 3.62 21.22
N LEU A 254 25.91 3.62 20.59
CA LEU A 254 24.57 3.66 21.21
C LEU A 254 24.50 4.30 22.62
N GLY A 255 24.28 5.61 22.68
CA GLY A 255 23.62 6.21 23.85
C GLY A 255 24.45 7.18 24.68
N ARG A 256 24.76 8.36 24.12
CA ARG A 256 24.66 9.58 24.94
C ARG A 256 23.67 10.52 24.27
N GLY A 257 22.61 10.84 25.01
CA GLY A 257 21.47 11.62 24.58
C GLY A 257 21.84 13.05 24.21
N GLU A 258 22.35 13.24 23.00
CA GLU A 258 22.52 14.55 22.39
C GLU A 258 21.76 14.60 21.08
N LEU A 259 20.44 14.59 21.18
CA LEU A 259 19.69 15.58 20.43
C LEU A 259 20.00 16.92 21.09
N ALA A 260 21.19 17.45 20.78
CA ALA A 260 21.45 18.88 20.86
C ALA A 260 20.36 19.52 20.00
N VAL A 261 19.31 19.95 20.70
CA VAL A 261 18.33 20.91 20.24
C VAL A 261 19.13 22.03 19.61
N LYS A 262 19.19 22.06 18.28
CA LYS A 262 19.52 23.27 17.53
C LYS A 262 18.39 24.26 17.82
N SER A 263 18.46 24.85 19.01
CA SER A 263 17.93 26.16 19.32
C SER A 263 18.82 27.11 18.54
N GLY A 264 18.27 27.63 17.46
CA GLY A 264 19.04 28.38 16.48
C GLY A 264 18.14 29.27 15.63
N LYS A 265 17.47 30.20 16.35
CA LYS A 265 16.76 31.42 15.90
C LYS A 265 15.52 31.26 15.04
#